data_AF-A0A0H3EZK9-F1
#
_entry.id   AF-A0A0H3EZK9-F1
#
_cell.length_a   1.000
_cell.length_b   1.000
_cell.length_c   1.000
_cell.angle_alpha   90.00
_cell.angle_beta   90.00
_cell.angle_gamma   90.00
#
_symmetry.space_group_name_H-M   'P 1'
#
loop_
_entity.id
_entity.type
_entity.pdbx_description
1 polymer ?
#
loop_
_entity_poly.entity_id
_entity_poly.type
_entity_poly.pdbx_seq_one_letter_code
_entity_poly.pdbx_strand_id
1 'polypeptide(L)'
;MIENHLYSLVTVVKYKLLPCLLAIFLTGCDRTEVTLSFTPEMASFSNEFDFDPLRGPVKDFTQTLMDEQGEVTKRVSGTLSEEGCFDSLELLDLENNTVVALVLDANYYRDAETLEKRVRLQGKCQLAELPSAGVSWETDDNGFVIKASSKQMQMEYRYDDQGYPLGKTTKSNDKTLSVSATPSTDPIKKLDYTAVTLLNNQRVGNVKQSCEYDSHANPVDCQLIIVDEGVKPAVERVYTIKNTIDYY
;
A
#
# COMPACT_ATOMS: atom_id res chain seq x y z
N MET A 1 7.08 66.27 3.53
CA MET A 1 6.72 67.69 3.65
C MET A 1 6.08 68.10 2.33
N ILE A 2 4.74 67.99 2.26
CA ILE A 2 3.79 69.06 1.86
C ILE A 2 3.43 68.98 0.36
N GLU A 3 2.30 68.33 0.05
CA GLU A 3 1.01 68.93 -0.46
C GLU A 3 1.08 69.23 -1.97
N ASN A 4 0.43 68.52 -2.88
CA ASN A 4 -0.98 68.13 -3.06
C ASN A 4 -1.92 69.29 -3.45
N HIS A 5 -2.49 69.14 -4.66
CA HIS A 5 -3.71 69.77 -5.22
C HIS A 5 -3.64 71.26 -5.66
N LEU A 6 -4.38 71.73 -6.69
CA LEU A 6 -5.83 71.62 -6.88
C LEU A 6 -6.28 72.33 -8.21
N TYR A 7 -7.44 71.92 -8.76
CA TYR A 7 -8.36 72.62 -9.69
C TYR A 7 -7.99 72.72 -11.20
N SER A 8 -8.87 72.57 -12.21
CA SER A 8 -10.34 72.51 -12.34
C SER A 8 -10.71 72.15 -13.80
N LEU A 9 -11.64 71.23 -14.07
CA LEU A 9 -13.02 71.43 -14.56
C LEU A 9 -13.28 71.27 -16.09
N VAL A 10 -14.29 70.43 -16.38
CA VAL A 10 -15.20 70.30 -17.56
C VAL A 10 -14.54 69.85 -18.89
N THR A 11 -14.96 68.78 -19.57
CA THR A 11 -16.28 68.67 -20.21
C THR A 11 -16.64 67.25 -20.65
N VAL A 12 -17.94 66.98 -20.59
CA VAL A 12 -18.70 65.75 -20.84
C VAL A 12 -18.73 65.37 -22.33
N VAL A 13 -18.46 64.10 -22.67
CA VAL A 13 -19.13 63.43 -23.80
C VAL A 13 -19.40 61.96 -23.47
N LYS A 14 -20.68 61.61 -23.39
CA LYS A 14 -21.22 60.25 -23.30
C LYS A 14 -20.89 59.48 -24.58
N TYR A 15 -20.18 58.36 -24.48
CA TYR A 15 -20.28 57.26 -25.43
C TYR A 15 -20.48 55.92 -24.71
N LYS A 16 -21.28 55.10 -25.37
CA LYS A 16 -22.01 53.93 -24.89
C LYS A 16 -21.09 52.75 -24.57
N LEU A 17 -21.50 51.99 -23.54
CA LEU A 17 -21.48 50.52 -23.43
C LEU A 17 -20.37 49.77 -24.18
N LEU A 18 -19.38 49.23 -23.44
CA LEU A 18 -19.14 47.78 -23.27
C LEU A 18 -17.88 47.55 -22.39
N PRO A 19 -17.99 47.13 -21.11
CA PRO A 19 -16.86 46.47 -20.46
C PRO A 19 -16.87 45.01 -20.89
N CYS A 20 -15.93 44.62 -21.76
CA CYS A 20 -15.57 43.21 -21.92
C CYS A 20 -14.98 42.71 -20.60
N LEU A 21 -15.84 42.18 -19.74
CA LEU A 21 -15.45 41.25 -18.68
C LEU A 21 -14.91 40.00 -19.38
N LEU A 22 -13.58 39.90 -19.50
CA LEU A 22 -12.91 38.62 -19.67
C LEU A 22 -13.05 37.87 -18.34
N ALA A 23 -14.18 37.17 -18.17
CA ALA A 23 -14.26 36.07 -17.23
C ALA A 23 -13.49 34.89 -17.85
N ILE A 24 -12.20 34.79 -17.53
CA ILE A 24 -11.46 33.56 -17.75
C ILE A 24 -12.03 32.56 -16.74
N PHE A 25 -12.99 31.76 -17.18
CA PHE A 25 -13.34 30.53 -16.48
C PHE A 25 -12.12 29.61 -16.60
N LEU A 26 -11.23 29.66 -15.60
CA LEU A 26 -10.33 28.54 -15.32
C LEU A 26 -11.23 27.41 -14.80
N THR A 27 -11.86 26.67 -15.71
CA THR A 27 -12.22 25.29 -15.40
C THR A 27 -10.90 24.53 -15.35
N GLY A 28 -10.22 24.62 -14.20
CA GLY A 28 -9.24 23.62 -13.83
C GLY A 28 -10.02 22.32 -13.79
N CYS A 29 -9.91 21.52 -14.85
CA CYS A 29 -10.19 20.11 -14.70
C CYS A 29 -9.15 19.64 -13.70
N ASP A 30 -9.56 19.40 -12.45
CA ASP A 30 -8.81 18.61 -11.49
C ASP A 30 -8.62 17.23 -12.11
N ARG A 31 -7.60 17.12 -12.97
CA ARG A 31 -7.01 15.83 -13.26
C ARG A 31 -6.19 15.54 -12.03
N THR A 32 -6.79 14.84 -11.08
CA THR A 32 -6.05 14.13 -10.05
C THR A 32 -4.98 13.33 -10.77
N GLU A 33 -3.73 13.79 -10.70
CA GLU A 33 -2.62 13.03 -11.24
C GLU A 33 -2.58 11.71 -10.48
N VAL A 34 -2.62 10.59 -11.19
CA VAL A 34 -2.56 9.27 -10.58
C VAL A 34 -1.18 9.14 -9.94
N THR A 35 -1.14 9.08 -8.60
CA THR A 35 0.09 8.78 -7.88
C THR A 35 0.48 7.33 -8.14
N LEU A 36 1.61 7.12 -8.82
CA LEU A 36 2.10 5.77 -9.15
C LEU A 36 3.04 5.19 -8.09
N SER A 37 3.42 5.99 -7.09
CA SER A 37 4.26 5.55 -5.98
C SER A 37 3.45 4.98 -4.82
N PHE A 38 4.03 4.03 -4.11
CA PHE A 38 3.51 3.48 -2.86
C PHE A 38 4.11 4.22 -1.67
N THR A 39 3.32 4.44 -0.63
CA THR A 39 3.86 5.01 0.62
C THR A 39 4.69 3.95 1.34
N PRO A 40 5.73 4.37 2.08
CA PRO A 40 6.53 3.44 2.88
C PRO A 40 5.71 2.66 3.90
N GLU A 41 4.70 3.30 4.51
CA GLU A 41 3.79 2.69 5.47
C GLU A 41 2.97 1.59 4.78
N MET A 42 2.29 1.90 3.67
CA MET A 42 1.50 0.91 2.95
C MET A 42 2.34 -0.28 2.47
N ALA A 43 3.48 -0.02 1.83
CA ALA A 43 4.34 -1.08 1.28
C ALA A 43 5.00 -1.95 2.36
N SER A 44 5.35 -1.37 3.51
CA SER A 44 5.97 -2.12 4.61
C SER A 44 4.95 -3.01 5.31
N PHE A 45 3.74 -2.50 5.58
CA PHE A 45 2.67 -3.30 6.19
C PHE A 45 2.19 -4.39 5.25
N SER A 46 2.10 -4.11 3.94
CA SER A 46 1.69 -5.12 2.95
C SER A 46 2.64 -6.32 2.93
N ASN A 47 3.95 -6.09 3.09
CA ASN A 47 4.97 -7.15 3.16
C ASN A 47 4.90 -8.02 4.44
N GLU A 48 4.49 -7.43 5.56
CA GLU A 48 4.41 -8.10 6.87
C GLU A 48 3.08 -8.80 7.11
N PHE A 49 1.97 -8.18 6.71
CA PHE A 49 0.62 -8.69 6.87
C PHE A 49 0.10 -9.41 5.61
N ASP A 50 0.94 -9.46 4.57
CA ASP A 50 0.76 -10.27 3.36
C ASP A 50 -0.54 -9.91 2.60
N PHE A 51 -0.61 -8.64 2.20
CA PHE A 51 -1.66 -8.11 1.33
C PHE A 51 -1.03 -7.27 0.21
N ASP A 52 -1.81 -6.90 -0.80
CA ASP A 52 -1.31 -6.10 -1.92
C ASP A 52 -1.26 -4.62 -1.54
N PRO A 53 -0.13 -3.90 -1.72
CA PRO A 53 -0.05 -2.49 -1.36
C PRO A 53 -0.96 -1.64 -2.26
N LEU A 54 -1.55 -0.59 -1.69
CA LEU A 54 -2.44 0.35 -2.38
C LEU A 54 -1.79 1.73 -2.56
N ARG A 55 -2.27 2.48 -3.54
CA ARG A 55 -1.81 3.83 -3.93
C ARG A 55 -2.84 4.88 -3.56
N GLY A 56 -2.34 6.11 -3.39
CA GLY A 56 -3.19 7.28 -3.13
C GLY A 56 -3.63 7.40 -1.68
N PRO A 57 -4.48 8.40 -1.38
CA PRO A 57 -4.96 8.68 -0.02
C PRO A 57 -6.08 7.70 0.35
N VAL A 58 -5.73 6.43 0.54
CA VAL A 58 -6.68 5.39 0.98
C VAL A 58 -7.18 5.75 2.37
N LYS A 59 -8.49 5.73 2.53
CA LYS A 59 -9.18 5.95 3.79
C LYS A 59 -9.53 4.64 4.47
N ASP A 60 -10.07 3.70 3.70
CA ASP A 60 -10.32 2.35 4.17
C ASP A 60 -10.28 1.36 3.00
N PHE A 61 -9.97 0.11 3.31
CA PHE A 61 -10.00 -0.95 2.32
C PHE A 61 -10.33 -2.31 2.94
N THR A 62 -10.75 -3.22 2.07
CA THR A 62 -10.81 -4.65 2.34
C THR A 62 -10.28 -5.41 1.13
N GLN A 63 -9.34 -6.33 1.34
CA GLN A 63 -8.88 -7.30 0.34
C GLN A 63 -9.33 -8.69 0.78
N THR A 64 -10.16 -9.36 -0.03
CA THR A 64 -10.65 -10.71 0.26
C THR A 64 -10.14 -11.69 -0.77
N LEU A 65 -9.36 -12.67 -0.33
CA LEU A 65 -8.91 -13.82 -1.11
C LEU A 65 -9.96 -14.93 -1.00
N MET A 66 -10.38 -15.45 -2.14
CA MET A 66 -11.34 -16.56 -2.24
C MET A 66 -10.75 -17.67 -3.09
N ASP A 67 -11.06 -18.92 -2.75
CA ASP A 67 -10.71 -20.09 -3.55
C ASP A 67 -11.57 -20.23 -4.82
N GLU A 68 -11.35 -21.31 -5.58
CA GLU A 68 -12.10 -21.60 -6.81
C GLU A 68 -13.59 -21.85 -6.58
N GLN A 69 -14.00 -22.18 -5.35
CA GLN A 69 -15.40 -22.37 -4.98
C GLN A 69 -16.07 -21.04 -4.58
N GLY A 70 -15.28 -19.96 -4.46
CA GLY A 70 -15.73 -18.67 -3.98
C GLY A 70 -15.77 -18.56 -2.45
N GLU A 71 -15.19 -19.54 -1.74
CA GLU A 71 -15.10 -19.51 -0.29
C GLU A 71 -13.92 -18.63 0.14
N VAL A 72 -14.13 -17.83 1.19
CA VAL A 72 -13.09 -16.93 1.70
C VAL A 72 -11.99 -17.75 2.36
N THR A 73 -10.74 -17.50 1.99
CA THR A 73 -9.56 -18.12 2.62
C THR A 73 -8.76 -17.12 3.43
N LYS A 74 -8.72 -15.85 2.99
CA LYS A 74 -8.04 -14.76 3.68
C LYS A 74 -8.78 -13.44 3.49
N ARG A 75 -8.78 -12.59 4.51
CA ARG A 75 -9.27 -11.20 4.42
C ARG A 75 -8.36 -10.27 5.20
N VAL A 76 -7.98 -9.16 4.59
CA VAL A 76 -7.30 -8.05 5.25
C VAL A 76 -8.17 -6.80 5.11
N SER A 77 -8.41 -6.10 6.22
CA SER A 77 -9.15 -4.84 6.21
C SER A 77 -8.37 -3.79 6.99
N GLY A 78 -8.33 -2.56 6.50
CA GLY A 78 -7.62 -1.48 7.16
C GLY A 78 -8.38 -0.18 7.07
N THR A 79 -8.24 0.65 8.09
CA THR A 79 -8.61 2.07 8.04
C THR A 79 -7.35 2.90 8.25
N LEU A 80 -7.22 4.01 7.55
CA LEU A 80 -6.04 4.86 7.58
C LEU A 80 -6.45 6.30 7.83
N SER A 81 -5.56 7.07 8.44
CA SER A 81 -5.67 8.52 8.55
C SER A 81 -5.27 9.20 7.23
N GLU A 82 -5.57 10.50 7.08
CA GLU A 82 -5.13 11.29 5.90
C GLU A 82 -3.60 11.32 5.73
N GLU A 83 -2.86 11.15 6.83
CA GLU A 83 -1.40 11.05 6.83
C GLU A 83 -0.87 9.66 6.42
N GLY A 84 -1.74 8.67 6.21
CA GLY A 84 -1.38 7.31 5.78
C GLY A 84 -1.00 6.36 6.91
N CYS A 85 -1.25 6.72 8.17
CA CYS A 85 -1.12 5.80 9.30
C CYS A 85 -2.33 4.87 9.36
N PHE A 86 -2.14 3.57 9.57
CA PHE A 86 -3.27 2.69 9.86
C PHE A 86 -3.86 3.05 11.23
N ASP A 87 -5.14 3.40 11.28
CA ASP A 87 -5.88 3.56 12.53
C ASP A 87 -6.33 2.18 13.06
N SER A 88 -6.69 1.29 12.14
CA SER A 88 -6.93 -0.12 12.42
C SER A 88 -6.45 -1.04 11.29
N LEU A 89 -6.10 -2.27 11.65
CA LEU A 89 -5.75 -3.32 10.71
C LEU A 89 -6.23 -4.67 11.23
N GLU A 90 -7.03 -5.36 10.41
CA GLU A 90 -7.57 -6.67 10.69
C GLU A 90 -7.10 -7.67 9.64
N LEU A 91 -6.66 -8.84 10.09
CA LEU A 91 -6.29 -9.98 9.28
C LEU A 91 -7.06 -11.20 9.77
N LEU A 92 -7.80 -11.82 8.86
CA LEU A 92 -8.37 -13.15 9.00
C LEU A 92 -7.68 -14.06 7.99
N ASP A 93 -7.00 -15.09 8.47
CA ASP A 93 -6.38 -16.12 7.65
C ASP A 93 -6.93 -17.48 8.11
N LEU A 94 -7.85 -18.02 7.33
CA LEU A 94 -8.56 -19.26 7.65
C LEU A 94 -7.71 -20.49 7.34
N GLU A 95 -6.78 -20.41 6.39
CA GLU A 95 -5.86 -21.50 6.06
C GLU A 95 -4.87 -21.73 7.22
N ASN A 96 -4.38 -20.65 7.84
CA ASN A 96 -3.44 -20.71 8.96
C ASN A 96 -4.10 -20.56 10.34
N ASN A 97 -5.44 -20.54 10.42
CA ASN A 97 -6.22 -20.34 11.65
C ASN A 97 -5.70 -19.15 12.49
N THR A 98 -5.43 -18.03 11.81
CA THR A 98 -4.84 -16.83 12.38
C THR A 98 -5.83 -15.68 12.30
N VAL A 99 -6.03 -14.99 13.41
CA VAL A 99 -6.82 -13.76 13.51
C VAL A 99 -5.97 -12.71 14.20
N VAL A 100 -5.88 -11.53 13.58
CA VAL A 100 -5.20 -10.37 14.14
C VAL A 100 -6.12 -9.18 14.00
N ALA A 101 -6.31 -8.43 15.07
CA ALA A 101 -7.02 -7.16 15.04
C ALA A 101 -6.19 -6.13 15.82
N LEU A 102 -5.75 -5.10 15.12
CA LEU A 102 -4.86 -4.06 15.63
C LEU A 102 -5.57 -2.71 15.58
N VAL A 103 -5.39 -1.93 16.64
CA VAL A 103 -5.82 -0.52 16.72
C VAL A 103 -4.64 0.35 17.13
N LEU A 104 -4.50 1.50 16.48
CA LEU A 104 -3.46 2.47 16.80
C LEU A 104 -3.75 3.15 18.15
N ASP A 105 -2.78 3.10 19.05
CA ASP A 105 -2.77 3.90 20.29
C ASP A 105 -1.38 4.50 20.50
N ALA A 106 -1.29 5.80 20.21
CA ALA A 106 -0.05 6.59 20.23
C ALA A 106 1.04 5.95 19.35
N ASN A 107 2.06 5.34 19.96
CA ASN A 107 3.20 4.73 19.27
C ASN A 107 3.18 3.20 19.30
N TYR A 108 2.01 2.60 19.48
CA TYR A 108 1.80 1.16 19.45
C TYR A 108 0.55 0.80 18.67
N TYR A 109 0.60 -0.31 17.94
CA TYR A 109 -0.60 -1.08 17.69
C TYR A 109 -0.89 -1.99 18.87
N ARG A 110 -2.12 -1.91 19.35
CA ARG A 110 -2.65 -2.79 20.39
C ARG A 110 -3.62 -3.77 19.78
N ASP A 111 -3.69 -4.93 20.39
CA ASP A 111 -4.75 -5.89 20.17
C ASP A 111 -6.11 -5.22 20.43
N ALA A 112 -7.03 -5.30 19.48
CA ALA A 112 -8.30 -4.58 19.53
C ALA A 112 -9.21 -5.04 20.69
N GLU A 113 -9.10 -6.30 21.10
CA GLU A 113 -9.94 -6.88 22.17
C GLU A 113 -9.28 -6.74 23.53
N THR A 114 -8.00 -7.13 23.64
CA THR A 114 -7.29 -7.22 24.92
C THR A 114 -6.53 -5.95 25.29
N LEU A 115 -6.36 -5.02 24.35
CA LEU A 115 -5.56 -3.80 24.46
C LEU A 115 -4.07 -4.04 24.79
N GLU A 116 -3.60 -5.28 24.63
CA GLU A 116 -2.20 -5.65 24.77
C GLU A 116 -1.36 -4.96 23.69
N LYS A 117 -0.22 -4.39 24.06
CA LYS A 117 0.72 -3.81 23.10
C LYS A 117 1.34 -4.92 22.24
N ARG A 118 1.05 -4.91 20.94
CA ARG A 118 1.53 -5.92 19.99
C ARG A 118 2.74 -5.42 19.20
N VAL A 119 2.59 -4.29 18.52
CA VAL A 119 3.62 -3.76 17.62
C VAL A 119 3.99 -2.36 18.07
N ARG A 120 5.28 -2.12 18.28
CA ARG A 120 5.81 -0.78 18.54
C ARG A 120 6.07 -0.07 17.23
N LEU A 121 5.75 1.21 17.20
CA LEU A 121 5.96 2.07 16.05
C LEU A 121 7.09 3.07 16.30
N GLN A 122 7.67 3.50 15.19
CA GLN A 122 8.60 4.63 15.09
C GLN A 122 8.00 5.70 14.17
N GLY A 123 8.75 6.77 13.92
CA GLY A 123 8.25 7.97 13.22
C GLY A 123 7.33 7.67 12.03
N LYS A 124 6.31 8.51 11.84
CA LYS A 124 5.26 8.35 10.81
C LYS A 124 4.54 6.99 10.87
N CYS A 125 4.34 6.44 12.08
CA CYS A 125 3.61 5.18 12.29
C CYS A 125 4.25 3.94 11.64
N GLN A 126 5.55 3.99 11.35
CA GLN A 126 6.25 2.87 10.72
C GLN A 126 6.60 1.78 11.74
N LEU A 127 6.73 0.53 11.27
CA LEU A 127 7.12 -0.62 12.10
C LEU A 127 8.49 -0.43 12.75
N ALA A 128 8.57 -0.69 14.07
CA ALA A 128 9.82 -0.64 14.81
C ALA A 128 10.14 -1.99 15.47
N GLU A 129 9.23 -2.53 16.28
CA GLU A 129 9.46 -3.79 17.01
C GLU A 129 8.16 -4.59 17.19
N LEU A 130 8.27 -5.92 17.14
CA LEU A 130 7.26 -6.87 17.60
C LEU A 130 7.84 -7.58 18.83
N PRO A 131 7.59 -7.06 20.05
CA PRO A 131 8.28 -7.51 21.24
C PRO A 131 8.05 -8.99 21.59
N SER A 132 6.84 -9.51 21.33
CA SER A 132 6.48 -10.90 21.62
C SER A 132 7.35 -11.90 20.85
N ALA A 133 7.78 -11.56 19.65
CA ALA A 133 8.66 -12.37 18.80
C ALA A 133 10.14 -11.94 18.88
N GLY A 134 10.45 -10.86 19.61
CA GLY A 134 11.78 -10.26 19.63
C GLY A 134 12.25 -9.83 18.24
N VAL A 135 11.32 -9.39 17.39
CA VAL A 135 11.61 -8.88 16.04
C VAL A 135 11.79 -7.38 16.11
N SER A 136 12.85 -6.88 15.46
CA SER A 136 13.09 -5.47 15.20
C SER A 136 13.13 -5.21 13.70
N TRP A 137 12.58 -4.08 13.27
CA TRP A 137 12.61 -3.62 11.89
C TRP A 137 13.56 -2.44 11.72
N GLU A 138 14.27 -2.43 10.59
CA GLU A 138 15.14 -1.34 10.16
C GLU A 138 14.53 -0.69 8.91
N THR A 139 14.52 0.64 8.88
CA THR A 139 14.02 1.43 7.74
C THR A 139 15.15 2.13 7.02
N ASP A 140 15.00 2.35 5.71
CA ASP A 140 15.88 3.25 4.95
C ASP A 140 15.56 4.73 5.17
N ASP A 141 16.30 5.61 4.51
CA ASP A 141 16.12 7.07 4.58
C ASP A 141 14.77 7.54 4.00
N ASN A 142 14.13 6.72 3.17
CA ASN A 142 12.80 6.98 2.61
C ASN A 142 11.68 6.45 3.52
N GLY A 143 12.02 5.73 4.60
CA GLY A 143 11.08 5.19 5.57
C GLY A 143 10.57 3.77 5.25
N PHE A 144 11.09 3.11 4.22
CA PHE A 144 10.69 1.73 3.88
C PHE A 144 11.37 0.74 4.82
N VAL A 145 10.62 -0.25 5.32
CA VAL A 145 11.20 -1.36 6.06
C VAL A 145 12.04 -2.22 5.11
N ILE A 146 13.36 -2.18 5.26
CA ILE A 146 14.31 -2.90 4.41
C ILE A 146 14.85 -4.17 5.07
N LYS A 147 14.71 -4.29 6.39
CA LYS A 147 15.18 -5.46 7.13
C LYS A 147 14.34 -5.72 8.37
N ALA A 148 14.14 -7.00 8.67
CA ALA A 148 13.63 -7.47 9.96
C ALA A 148 14.62 -8.47 10.56
N SER A 149 14.78 -8.47 11.88
CA SER A 149 15.66 -9.44 12.54
C SER A 149 15.14 -9.87 13.90
N SER A 150 15.34 -11.15 14.21
CA SER A 150 15.21 -11.71 15.55
C SER A 150 16.44 -12.55 15.89
N LYS A 151 16.45 -13.21 17.05
CA LYS A 151 17.52 -14.15 17.41
C LYS A 151 17.64 -15.35 16.45
N GLN A 152 16.56 -15.70 15.76
CA GLN A 152 16.46 -16.92 14.96
C GLN A 152 16.37 -16.65 13.46
N MET A 153 15.98 -15.43 13.06
CA MET A 153 15.74 -15.12 11.66
C MET A 153 16.22 -13.72 11.27
N GLN A 154 16.54 -13.57 10.00
CA GLN A 154 16.79 -12.28 9.35
C GLN A 154 15.99 -12.24 8.04
N MET A 155 15.41 -11.08 7.74
CA MET A 155 14.62 -10.84 6.54
C MET A 155 15.15 -9.57 5.88
N GLU A 156 15.37 -9.61 4.57
CA GLU A 156 15.78 -8.47 3.75
C GLU A 156 14.69 -8.22 2.71
N TYR A 157 14.10 -7.01 2.71
CA TYR A 157 13.05 -6.58 1.79
C TYR A 157 13.65 -5.80 0.64
N ARG A 158 13.00 -5.87 -0.52
CA ARG A 158 13.40 -5.13 -1.73
C ARG A 158 12.20 -4.39 -2.28
N TYR A 159 12.45 -3.17 -2.74
CA TYR A 159 11.48 -2.34 -3.42
C TYR A 159 12.09 -1.83 -4.72
N ASP A 160 11.24 -1.39 -5.65
CA ASP A 160 11.69 -0.59 -6.78
C ASP A 160 11.72 0.91 -6.43
N ASP A 161 11.96 1.74 -7.44
CA ASP A 161 12.00 3.20 -7.34
C ASP A 161 10.63 3.85 -7.02
N GLN A 162 9.54 3.13 -7.23
CA GLN A 162 8.18 3.57 -6.89
C GLN A 162 7.72 3.04 -5.53
N GLY A 163 8.55 2.28 -4.81
CA GLY A 163 8.19 1.68 -3.53
C GLY A 163 7.39 0.38 -3.64
N TYR A 164 7.27 -0.21 -4.84
CA TYR A 164 6.60 -1.49 -5.03
C TYR A 164 7.44 -2.64 -4.45
N PRO A 165 6.88 -3.53 -3.63
CA PRO A 165 7.58 -4.70 -3.11
C PRO A 165 8.04 -5.66 -4.21
N LEU A 166 9.36 -5.82 -4.36
CA LEU A 166 9.98 -6.80 -5.27
C LEU A 166 10.19 -8.17 -4.60
N GLY A 167 9.78 -8.30 -3.35
CA GLY A 167 9.87 -9.52 -2.54
C GLY A 167 10.93 -9.44 -1.45
N LYS A 168 11.15 -10.56 -0.76
CA LYS A 168 11.99 -10.64 0.43
C LYS A 168 12.88 -11.87 0.45
N THR A 169 13.94 -11.83 1.24
CA THR A 169 14.81 -12.99 1.52
C THR A 169 14.82 -13.24 3.01
N THR A 170 14.36 -14.40 3.44
CA THR A 170 14.36 -14.85 4.82
C THR A 170 15.45 -15.89 5.04
N LYS A 171 16.35 -15.63 5.98
CA LYS A 171 17.35 -16.58 6.46
C LYS A 171 16.98 -17.01 7.88
N SER A 172 16.87 -18.31 8.10
CA SER A 172 16.60 -18.90 9.41
C SER A 172 17.37 -20.21 9.53
N ASN A 173 18.27 -20.30 10.51
CA ASN A 173 19.22 -21.41 10.64
C ASN A 173 20.01 -21.65 9.34
N ASP A 174 19.94 -22.86 8.79
CA ASP A 174 20.57 -23.29 7.53
C ASP A 174 19.65 -23.14 6.31
N LYS A 175 18.46 -22.54 6.49
CA LYS A 175 17.48 -22.35 5.42
C LYS A 175 17.44 -20.91 4.93
N THR A 176 17.36 -20.75 3.61
CA THR A 176 17.11 -19.48 2.94
C THR A 176 15.86 -19.61 2.07
N LEU A 177 14.86 -18.79 2.33
CA LEU A 177 13.67 -18.64 1.50
C LEU A 177 13.74 -17.29 0.79
N SER A 178 13.65 -17.27 -0.53
CA SER A 178 13.67 -16.03 -1.32
C SER A 178 12.42 -15.95 -2.18
N VAL A 179 11.73 -14.81 -2.13
CA VAL A 179 10.62 -14.47 -3.02
C VAL A 179 11.05 -13.30 -3.90
N SER A 180 10.88 -13.43 -5.20
CA SER A 180 11.19 -12.37 -6.17
C SER A 180 10.01 -12.14 -7.09
N ALA A 181 9.48 -10.93 -7.09
CA ALA A 181 8.40 -10.49 -7.97
C ALA A 181 8.96 -9.77 -9.21
N THR A 182 8.31 -9.98 -10.34
CA THR A 182 8.51 -9.27 -11.60
C THR A 182 7.17 -8.64 -11.97
N PRO A 183 6.97 -7.34 -11.68
CA PRO A 183 5.73 -6.64 -11.99
C PRO A 183 5.63 -6.29 -13.48
N SER A 184 4.44 -5.87 -13.90
CA SER A 184 4.19 -5.32 -15.23
C SER A 184 5.10 -4.13 -15.53
N THR A 185 5.42 -3.97 -16.81
CA THR A 185 6.09 -2.77 -17.33
C THR A 185 5.13 -1.60 -17.52
N ASP A 186 3.81 -1.87 -17.52
CA ASP A 186 2.80 -0.82 -17.43
C ASP A 186 2.75 -0.31 -15.97
N PRO A 187 3.09 0.96 -15.71
CA PRO A 187 3.14 1.49 -14.35
C PRO A 187 1.76 1.55 -13.68
N ILE A 188 0.67 1.54 -14.45
CA ILE A 188 -0.69 1.46 -13.91
C ILE A 188 -0.96 0.04 -13.38
N LYS A 189 -0.44 -0.98 -14.06
CA LYS A 189 -0.75 -2.38 -13.78
C LYS A 189 0.29 -3.08 -12.91
N LYS A 190 0.78 -2.40 -11.88
CA LYS A 190 1.90 -2.89 -11.04
C LYS A 190 1.62 -4.21 -10.32
N LEU A 191 0.34 -4.54 -10.10
CA LEU A 191 -0.08 -5.81 -9.48
C LEU A 191 -0.41 -6.91 -10.49
N ASP A 192 -0.22 -6.67 -11.78
CA ASP A 192 -0.07 -7.73 -12.75
C ASP A 192 1.39 -8.17 -12.68
N TYR A 193 1.66 -9.23 -11.92
CA TYR A 193 3.02 -9.69 -11.69
C TYR A 193 3.17 -11.20 -11.79
N THR A 194 4.41 -11.63 -11.90
CA THR A 194 4.81 -13.01 -11.63
C THR A 194 5.79 -13.03 -10.48
N ALA A 195 5.74 -14.06 -9.63
CA ALA A 195 6.75 -14.23 -8.59
C ALA A 195 7.28 -15.66 -8.56
N VAL A 196 8.51 -15.79 -8.09
CA VAL A 196 9.18 -17.08 -7.90
C VAL A 196 9.64 -17.18 -6.46
N THR A 197 9.35 -18.34 -5.86
CA THR A 197 9.80 -18.70 -4.52
C THR A 197 10.89 -19.76 -4.62
N LEU A 198 12.03 -19.48 -3.99
CA LEU A 198 13.18 -20.37 -3.90
C LEU A 198 13.40 -20.78 -2.44
N LEU A 199 13.52 -22.08 -2.18
CA LEU A 199 14.02 -22.64 -0.91
C LEU A 199 15.41 -23.21 -1.16
N ASN A 200 16.44 -22.67 -0.48
CA ASN A 200 17.84 -23.07 -0.66
C ASN A 200 18.25 -23.09 -2.15
N ASN A 201 17.86 -22.03 -2.88
CA ASN A 201 18.07 -21.84 -4.32
C ASN A 201 17.34 -22.84 -5.23
N GLN A 202 16.51 -23.72 -4.68
CA GLN A 202 15.63 -24.59 -5.46
C GLN A 202 14.25 -23.95 -5.57
N ARG A 203 13.71 -23.94 -6.79
CA ARG A 203 12.37 -23.41 -7.03
C ARG A 203 11.33 -24.33 -6.38
N VAL A 204 10.48 -23.73 -5.55
CA VAL A 204 9.41 -24.43 -4.83
C VAL A 204 8.04 -23.81 -5.05
N GLY A 205 7.97 -22.64 -5.69
CA GLY A 205 6.69 -22.04 -6.01
C GLY A 205 6.78 -21.00 -7.11
N ASN A 206 5.64 -20.80 -7.76
CA ASN A 206 5.41 -19.76 -8.72
C ASN A 206 4.04 -19.12 -8.49
N VAL A 207 3.98 -17.82 -8.73
CA VAL A 207 2.75 -17.04 -8.67
C VAL A 207 2.59 -16.25 -9.95
N LYS A 208 1.34 -16.11 -10.41
CA LYS A 208 0.94 -15.13 -11.41
C LYS A 208 -0.33 -14.43 -10.94
N GLN A 209 -0.34 -13.11 -10.98
CA GLN A 209 -1.51 -12.29 -10.71
C GLN A 209 -1.87 -11.44 -11.93
N SER A 210 -3.15 -11.21 -12.15
CA SER A 210 -3.67 -10.33 -13.19
C SER A 210 -4.94 -9.66 -12.69
N CYS A 211 -5.05 -8.35 -12.84
CA CYS A 211 -6.08 -7.54 -12.18
C CYS A 211 -6.82 -6.60 -13.14
N GLU A 212 -8.03 -6.24 -12.74
CA GLU A 212 -8.72 -5.03 -13.13
C GLU A 212 -8.39 -3.89 -12.16
N TYR A 213 -8.40 -2.65 -12.66
CA TYR A 213 -7.90 -1.49 -11.92
C TYR A 213 -8.93 -0.35 -11.82
N ASP A 214 -8.89 0.38 -10.71
CA ASP A 214 -9.64 1.62 -10.52
C ASP A 214 -8.91 2.84 -11.11
N SER A 215 -9.48 4.04 -10.90
CA SER A 215 -8.89 5.30 -11.36
C SER A 215 -7.59 5.70 -10.65
N HIS A 216 -7.29 5.11 -9.47
CA HIS A 216 -6.05 5.32 -8.73
C HIS A 216 -4.97 4.28 -9.07
N ALA A 217 -5.21 3.45 -10.10
CA ALA A 217 -4.32 2.36 -10.48
C ALA A 217 -4.13 1.33 -9.35
N ASN A 218 -5.18 1.10 -8.56
CA ASN A 218 -5.28 0.03 -7.57
C ASN A 218 -6.12 -1.13 -8.08
N PRO A 219 -5.83 -2.37 -7.65
CA PRO A 219 -6.58 -3.55 -8.06
C PRO A 219 -8.01 -3.52 -7.48
N VAL A 220 -9.01 -3.91 -8.26
CA VAL A 220 -10.39 -4.09 -7.75
C VAL A 220 -10.84 -5.56 -7.78
N ASP A 221 -10.39 -6.30 -8.78
CA ASP A 221 -10.65 -7.73 -8.95
C ASP A 221 -9.42 -8.36 -9.60
N CYS A 222 -8.83 -9.38 -8.98
CA CYS A 222 -7.66 -10.08 -9.51
C CYS A 222 -7.88 -11.58 -9.55
N GLN A 223 -7.32 -12.21 -10.57
CA GLN A 223 -7.04 -13.64 -10.56
C GLN A 223 -5.61 -13.87 -10.08
N LEU A 224 -5.47 -14.72 -9.07
CA LEU A 224 -4.19 -15.16 -8.53
C LEU A 224 -4.03 -16.67 -8.79
N ILE A 225 -2.96 -17.05 -9.46
CA ILE A 225 -2.61 -18.45 -9.72
C ILE A 225 -1.35 -18.77 -8.93
N ILE A 226 -1.41 -19.77 -8.07
CA ILE A 226 -0.28 -20.26 -7.28
C ILE A 226 0.03 -21.69 -7.70
N VAL A 227 1.27 -21.94 -8.08
CA VAL A 227 1.79 -23.29 -8.38
C VAL A 227 2.77 -23.69 -7.28
N ASP A 228 2.43 -24.72 -6.52
CA ASP A 228 3.33 -25.39 -5.58
C ASP A 228 4.20 -26.41 -6.34
N GLU A 229 5.46 -26.03 -6.56
CA GLU A 229 6.47 -26.84 -7.24
C GLU A 229 7.31 -27.67 -6.25
N GLY A 230 7.05 -27.55 -4.93
CA GLY A 230 7.69 -28.34 -3.88
C GLY A 230 7.15 -29.77 -3.78
N VAL A 231 5.96 -30.02 -4.33
CA VAL A 231 5.28 -31.32 -4.34
C VAL A 231 5.33 -31.98 -5.73
N LYS A 232 5.13 -33.31 -5.78
CA LYS A 232 5.15 -34.09 -7.03
C LYS A 232 3.88 -34.95 -7.16
N PRO A 233 3.04 -34.74 -8.19
CA PRO A 233 3.12 -33.68 -9.20
C PRO A 233 2.93 -32.28 -8.58
N ALA A 234 3.37 -31.23 -9.27
CA ALA A 234 3.13 -29.85 -8.86
C ALA A 234 1.61 -29.59 -8.79
N VAL A 235 1.19 -28.76 -7.84
CA VAL A 235 -0.23 -28.47 -7.59
C VAL A 235 -0.49 -27.00 -7.91
N GLU A 236 -1.41 -26.76 -8.84
CA GLU A 236 -1.92 -25.43 -9.16
C GLU A 236 -3.19 -25.14 -8.35
N ARG A 237 -3.32 -23.91 -7.86
CA ARG A 237 -4.52 -23.39 -7.22
C ARG A 237 -4.84 -22.01 -7.80
N VAL A 238 -6.10 -21.80 -8.17
CA VAL A 238 -6.58 -20.49 -8.61
C VAL A 238 -7.37 -19.83 -7.48
N TYR A 239 -7.14 -18.55 -7.29
CA TYR A 239 -7.83 -17.72 -6.33
C TYR A 239 -8.35 -16.46 -7.00
N THR A 240 -9.36 -15.85 -6.39
CA THR A 240 -9.85 -14.52 -6.73
C THR A 240 -9.58 -13.58 -5.56
N ILE A 241 -8.99 -12.41 -5.84
CA ILE A 241 -8.85 -11.32 -4.87
C ILE A 241 -9.86 -10.24 -5.23
N LYS A 242 -10.70 -9.85 -4.27
CA LYS A 242 -11.59 -8.69 -4.43
C LYS A 242 -11.24 -7.60 -3.46
N ASN A 243 -11.14 -6.38 -3.99
CA ASN A 243 -10.84 -5.19 -3.21
C ASN A 243 -12.05 -4.25 -3.19
N THR A 244 -12.36 -3.76 -1.99
CA THR A 244 -13.14 -2.54 -1.79
C THR A 244 -12.17 -1.49 -1.26
N ILE A 245 -12.14 -0.31 -1.86
CA ILE A 245 -11.21 0.75 -1.49
C ILE A 245 -11.96 2.08 -1.54
N ASP A 246 -11.94 2.78 -0.41
CA ASP A 246 -12.44 4.14 -0.28
C ASP A 246 -11.26 5.11 -0.10
N TYR A 247 -11.36 6.28 -0.71
CA TYR A 247 -10.32 7.32 -0.72
C TYR A 247 -10.84 8.59 -0.04
N TYR A 248 -9.92 9.43 0.44
CA TYR A 248 -10.22 10.77 0.96
C TYR A 248 -10.57 11.79 -0.13
#